data_AF-A0A6V8KWT1-F1
#
_entry.id   AF-A0A6V8KWT1-F1
#
_cell.length_a   1.000
_cell.length_b   1.000
_cell.length_c   1.000
_cell.angle_alpha   90.00
_cell.angle_beta   90.00
_cell.angle_gamma   90.00
#
_symmetry.space_group_name_H-M   'P 1'
#
loop_
_entity.id
_entity.type
_entity.pdbx_description
1 polymer ?
#
loop_
_entity_poly.entity_id
_entity_poly.type
_entity_poly.pdbx_seq_one_letter_code
_entity_poly.pdbx_strand_id
1 'polypeptide(L)'
;MEELSLRGQPRARIEIDLNSRGRDGYVRARLRKADRPVVAGDEVTVFEPDDQVAAVATVVRVDEERGFLSLDVDWSTLVDDYHVILLSAPNAAKNSLTVDPLVFVYPRRVQSRFQQ
;
A
#
# COMPACT_ATOMS: atom_id res chain seq x y z
N MET A 1 14.16 -19.84 -26.27
CA MET A 1 14.39 -18.71 -25.35
C MET A 1 13.01 -18.27 -24.92
N GLU A 2 12.52 -18.85 -23.83
CA GLU A 2 11.10 -18.87 -23.50
C GLU A 2 10.84 -17.96 -22.28
N GLU A 3 9.80 -17.15 -22.40
CA GLU A 3 9.23 -16.24 -21.41
C GLU A 3 9.25 -16.79 -19.98
N LEU A 4 10.07 -16.19 -19.12
CA LEU A 4 10.00 -16.42 -17.69
C LEU A 4 9.49 -15.16 -16.98
N SER A 5 8.23 -15.26 -16.55
CA SER A 5 7.71 -14.67 -15.32
C SER A 5 7.11 -13.24 -15.38
N LEU A 6 5.95 -13.10 -16.02
CA LEU A 6 4.99 -11.99 -15.79
C LEU A 6 3.93 -12.31 -14.71
N ARG A 7 4.17 -13.32 -13.86
CA ARG A 7 3.28 -13.63 -12.72
C ARG A 7 4.09 -13.61 -11.43
N GLY A 8 4.15 -12.45 -10.78
CA GLY A 8 4.60 -12.38 -9.39
C GLY A 8 5.78 -11.45 -9.10
N GLN A 9 6.21 -10.59 -10.03
CA GLN A 9 6.97 -9.42 -9.61
C GLN A 9 6.03 -8.56 -8.75
N PRO A 10 6.34 -8.32 -7.46
CA PRO A 10 5.49 -7.49 -6.62
C PRO A 10 5.36 -6.13 -7.31
N ARG A 11 4.18 -5.52 -7.34
CA ARG A 11 4.02 -4.17 -7.88
C ARG A 11 4.82 -3.17 -7.03
N ALA A 12 5.22 -2.05 -7.63
CA ALA A 12 5.74 -0.93 -6.85
C ALA A 12 4.67 -0.49 -5.83
N ARG A 13 5.10 -0.14 -4.62
CA ARG A 13 4.22 0.38 -3.58
C ARG A 13 4.46 1.86 -3.38
N ILE A 14 3.40 2.65 -3.38
CA ILE A 14 3.48 4.10 -3.29
C ILE A 14 2.57 4.59 -2.19
N GLU A 15 3.15 5.25 -1.19
CA GLU A 15 2.39 5.92 -0.14
C GLU A 15 1.70 7.16 -0.71
N ILE A 16 0.39 7.26 -0.51
CA ILE A 16 -0.45 8.38 -0.95
C ILE A 16 -1.36 8.86 0.17
N ASP A 17 -1.96 10.02 -0.07
CA ASP A 17 -3.13 10.51 0.67
C ASP A 17 -4.34 10.35 -0.27
N LEU A 18 -5.27 9.43 0.01
CA LEU A 18 -6.42 9.18 -0.87
C LEU A 18 -7.40 10.37 -0.90
N ASN A 19 -7.35 11.25 0.10
CA ASN A 19 -8.16 12.46 0.18
C ASN A 19 -7.59 13.60 -0.69
N SER A 20 -6.37 13.47 -1.20
CA SER A 20 -5.67 14.50 -1.99
C SER A 20 -6.05 14.55 -3.48
N ARG A 21 -7.19 13.96 -3.87
CA ARG A 21 -7.62 13.86 -5.27
C ARG A 21 -7.72 15.25 -5.92
N GLY A 22 -6.98 15.43 -7.00
CA GLY A 22 -6.96 16.67 -7.78
C GLY A 22 -8.27 16.90 -8.55
N ARG A 23 -8.45 18.13 -9.04
CA ARG A 23 -9.59 18.49 -9.90
C ARG A 23 -9.58 17.72 -11.25
N ASP A 24 -8.41 17.27 -11.67
CA ASP A 24 -8.21 16.39 -12.83
C ASP A 24 -8.61 14.93 -12.55
N GLY A 25 -9.01 14.60 -11.33
CA GLY A 25 -9.43 13.26 -10.94
C GLY A 25 -8.28 12.33 -10.56
N TYR A 26 -7.03 12.78 -10.68
CA TYR A 26 -5.84 12.00 -10.32
C TYR A 26 -5.40 12.27 -8.88
N VAL A 27 -4.77 11.28 -8.26
CA VAL A 27 -4.10 11.44 -6.98
C VAL A 27 -2.65 11.85 -7.23
N ARG A 28 -2.16 12.84 -6.47
CA ARG A 28 -0.76 13.26 -6.54
C ARG A 28 0.05 12.62 -5.43
N ALA A 29 1.15 11.98 -5.79
CA ALA A 29 2.09 11.41 -4.83
C ALA A 29 3.49 12.00 -5.04
N ARG A 30 4.31 11.98 -3.99
CA ARG A 30 5.73 12.33 -4.13
C ARG A 30 6.47 11.15 -4.75
N LEU A 31 7.31 11.39 -5.76
CA LEU A 31 8.09 10.33 -6.42
C LEU A 31 8.93 9.51 -5.42
N ARG A 32 9.52 10.17 -4.43
CA ARG A 32 10.32 9.53 -3.36
C ARG A 32 9.53 8.60 -2.42
N LYS A 33 8.19 8.56 -2.52
CA LYS A 33 7.33 7.67 -1.73
C LYS A 33 7.08 6.33 -2.42
N ALA A 34 7.54 6.17 -3.66
CA ALA A 34 7.59 4.87 -4.30
C ALA A 34 8.75 4.05 -3.72
N ASP A 35 8.50 2.77 -3.41
CA ASP A 35 9.50 1.83 -2.89
C ASP A 35 10.57 1.44 -3.94
N ARG A 36 10.30 1.75 -5.21
CA ARG A 36 11.18 1.49 -6.36
C ARG A 36 10.88 2.47 -7.49
N PRO A 37 11.76 2.56 -8.52
CA PRO A 37 11.49 3.36 -9.71
C PRO A 37 10.20 2.93 -10.41
N VAL A 38 9.46 3.92 -10.92
CA VAL A 38 8.21 3.73 -11.67
C VAL A 38 8.22 4.62 -12.91
N VAL A 39 7.57 4.18 -13.98
CA VAL A 39 7.39 4.94 -15.22
C VAL A 39 5.91 5.12 -15.53
N ALA A 40 5.59 6.05 -16.43
CA ALA A 40 4.21 6.22 -16.88
C ALA A 40 3.71 4.95 -17.58
N GLY A 41 2.48 4.54 -17.27
CA GLY A 41 1.87 3.30 -17.72
C GLY A 41 2.01 2.14 -16.73
N ASP A 42 2.88 2.25 -15.73
CA ASP A 42 3.04 1.19 -14.72
C ASP A 42 1.78 1.02 -13.87
N GLU A 43 1.46 -0.24 -13.58
CA GLU A 43 0.46 -0.61 -12.60
C GLU A 43 1.13 -0.79 -11.23
N VAL A 44 0.64 -0.05 -10.24
CA VAL A 44 1.24 0.04 -8.90
C VAL A 44 0.20 -0.26 -7.83
N THR A 45 0.67 -0.54 -6.62
CA THR A 45 -0.17 -0.56 -5.42
C THR A 45 0.01 0.76 -4.69
N VAL A 46 -1.06 1.53 -4.56
CA VAL A 46 -1.07 2.72 -3.71
C VAL A 46 -1.60 2.35 -2.33
N PHE A 47 -1.10 3.00 -1.29
CA PHE A 47 -1.58 2.75 0.08
C PHE A 47 -1.58 4.02 0.92
N GLU A 48 -2.50 4.09 1.88
CA GLU A 48 -2.59 5.15 2.89
C GLU A 48 -2.39 4.54 4.28
N PRO A 49 -1.28 4.83 4.97
CA PRO A 49 -0.90 4.14 6.20
C PRO A 49 -1.81 4.49 7.38
N ASP A 50 -2.39 5.69 7.39
CA ASP A 50 -3.24 6.16 8.49
C ASP A 50 -4.59 5.44 8.53
N ASP A 51 -5.15 5.13 7.36
CA ASP A 51 -6.39 4.39 7.21
C ASP A 51 -6.18 2.90 6.95
N GLN A 52 -4.93 2.47 6.76
CA GLN A 52 -4.56 1.07 6.49
C GLN A 52 -5.31 0.49 5.31
N VAL A 53 -5.33 1.23 4.20
CA VAL A 53 -5.99 0.81 2.96
C VAL A 53 -5.02 0.85 1.79
N ALA A 54 -5.27 0.00 0.80
CA ALA A 54 -4.53 -0.05 -0.44
C ALA A 54 -5.46 -0.24 -1.65
N ALA A 55 -5.02 0.24 -2.81
CA ALA A 55 -5.71 0.07 -4.08
C ALA A 55 -4.70 -0.10 -5.22
N VAL A 56 -5.18 -0.58 -6.35
CA VAL A 56 -4.45 -0.56 -7.61
C VAL A 56 -4.52 0.83 -8.21
N ALA A 57 -3.42 1.29 -8.79
CA ALA A 57 -3.40 2.51 -9.58
C ALA A 57 -2.52 2.36 -10.83
N THR A 58 -2.80 3.20 -11.84
CA THR A 58 -1.93 3.37 -13.01
C THR A 58 -1.17 4.68 -12.89
N VAL A 59 0.15 4.66 -13.16
CA VAL A 59 0.97 5.88 -13.23
C VAL A 59 0.64 6.62 -14.51
N VAL A 60 -0.06 7.75 -14.41
CA VAL A 60 -0.43 8.58 -15.57
C VAL A 60 0.75 9.41 -16.04
N ARG A 61 1.51 9.97 -15.08
CA ARG A 61 2.64 10.86 -15.36
C ARG A 61 3.67 10.81 -14.25
N VAL A 62 4.94 10.90 -14.65
CA VAL A 62 6.08 11.17 -13.77
C VAL A 62 6.61 12.57 -14.09
N ASP A 63 6.74 13.41 -13.07
CA ASP A 63 7.39 14.73 -13.16
C ASP A 63 8.66 14.67 -12.29
N GLU A 64 9.78 14.30 -12.90
CA GLU A 64 11.06 14.14 -12.21
C GLU A 64 11.63 15.48 -11.73
N GLU A 65 11.42 16.56 -12.50
CA GLU A 65 11.89 17.89 -12.15
C GLU A 65 11.23 18.41 -10.85
N ARG A 66 9.94 18.15 -10.68
CA ARG A 66 9.18 18.55 -9.49
C ARG A 66 9.10 17.46 -8.42
N GLY A 67 9.47 16.23 -8.76
CA GLY A 67 9.45 15.07 -7.86
C GLY A 67 8.03 14.56 -7.53
N PHE A 68 7.12 14.58 -8.50
CA PHE A 68 5.73 14.15 -8.32
C PHE A 68 5.28 13.08 -9.32
N LEU A 69 4.26 12.32 -8.90
CA LEU A 69 3.52 11.35 -9.70
C LEU A 69 2.07 11.79 -9.79
N SER A 70 1.45 11.57 -10.94
CA SER A 70 -0.01 11.58 -11.11
C SER A 70 -0.49 10.15 -11.28
N LEU A 71 -1.45 9.75 -10.45
CA LEU A 71 -1.93 8.38 -10.33
C LEU A 71 -3.43 8.33 -10.63
N ASP A 72 -3.83 7.41 -11.49
CA ASP A 72 -5.23 7.04 -11.69
C ASP A 72 -5.55 5.83 -10.81
N VAL A 73 -6.26 6.07 -9.71
CA VAL A 73 -6.55 5.05 -8.69
C VAL A 73 -7.83 4.33 -9.07
N ASP A 74 -7.76 3.00 -9.14
CA ASP A 74 -8.94 2.15 -9.30
C ASP A 74 -9.60 1.91 -7.95
N TRP A 75 -10.54 2.78 -7.61
CA TRP A 75 -11.30 2.74 -6.36
C TRP A 75 -12.11 1.46 -6.16
N SER A 76 -12.40 0.70 -7.23
CA SER A 76 -13.10 -0.59 -7.11
C SER A 76 -12.22 -1.68 -6.49
N THR A 77 -10.91 -1.45 -6.43
CA THR A 77 -9.90 -2.37 -5.86
C THR A 77 -9.48 -2.00 -4.44
N LEU A 78 -10.14 -1.01 -3.81
CA LEU A 78 -9.80 -0.57 -2.46
C LEU A 78 -10.04 -1.71 -1.45
N VAL A 79 -9.00 -2.05 -0.71
CA VAL A 79 -8.99 -3.12 0.30
C VAL A 79 -8.22 -2.68 1.54
N ASP A 80 -8.45 -3.34 2.67
CA ASP A 80 -7.61 -3.15 3.85
C ASP A 80 -6.18 -3.67 3.62
N ASP A 81 -5.19 -2.88 4.00
CA ASP A 81 -3.75 -3.15 3.87
C ASP A 81 -3.17 -3.60 5.22
N TYR A 82 -3.66 -4.73 5.73
CA TYR A 82 -3.15 -5.30 6.97
C TYR A 82 -1.78 -5.96 6.74
N HIS A 83 -0.72 -5.31 7.22
CA HIS A 83 0.59 -5.97 7.35
C HIS A 83 0.49 -7.09 8.39
N VAL A 84 0.49 -8.35 7.93
CA VAL A 84 0.73 -9.49 8.83
C VAL A 84 2.18 -9.41 9.30
N ILE A 85 2.38 -8.92 10.52
CA ILE A 85 3.67 -9.06 11.20
C ILE A 85 3.79 -10.54 11.57
N LEU A 86 4.46 -11.33 10.74
CA LEU A 86 4.99 -12.63 11.14
C LEU A 86 6.09 -12.37 12.16
N LEU A 87 5.70 -12.26 13.44
CA LEU A 87 6.64 -12.34 14.54
C LEU A 87 7.24 -13.73 14.50
N SER A 88 8.43 -13.85 13.91
CA SER A 88 9.27 -15.03 14.06
C SER A 88 9.53 -15.23 15.55
N ALA A 89 8.75 -16.11 16.18
CA ALA A 89 9.01 -16.53 17.55
C ALA A 89 10.44 -17.10 17.60
N PRO A 90 11.32 -16.60 18.47
CA PRO A 90 12.64 -17.19 18.61
C PRO A 90 12.47 -18.58 19.23
N ASN A 91 12.71 -19.62 18.43
CA ASN A 91 12.82 -21.03 18.80
C ASN A 91 11.59 -21.67 19.47
N ALA A 92 10.71 -22.26 18.67
CA ALA A 92 9.93 -23.43 19.09
C ALA A 92 10.35 -24.63 18.23
N ALA A 93 11.35 -25.35 18.74
CA ALA A 93 11.68 -26.66 18.22
C ALA A 93 10.52 -27.64 18.48
N LYS A 94 10.23 -28.44 17.44
CA LYS A 94 9.46 -29.70 17.43
C LYS A 94 7.92 -29.62 17.48
N ASN A 95 7.38 -30.04 16.33
CA ASN A 95 6.09 -30.67 16.06
C ASN A 95 4.79 -29.84 16.06
N SER A 96 3.99 -30.17 15.04
CA SER A 96 2.58 -29.89 14.82
C SER A 96 2.25 -28.65 13.99
N LEU A 97 1.95 -28.92 12.72
CA LEU A 97 1.19 -28.08 11.79
C LEU A 97 -0.19 -27.76 12.37
N THR A 98 -0.34 -26.60 13.02
CA THR A 98 -1.60 -25.83 13.03
C THR A 98 -1.24 -24.39 13.38
N VAL A 99 -1.05 -23.55 12.37
CA VAL A 99 -0.94 -22.10 12.59
C VAL A 99 -2.34 -21.52 12.59
N ASP A 100 -2.93 -21.41 13.78
CA ASP A 100 -4.04 -20.50 14.02
C ASP A 100 -3.48 -19.06 14.03
N PRO A 101 -3.87 -18.17 13.10
CA PRO A 101 -3.45 -16.78 13.17
C PRO A 101 -4.19 -16.11 14.33
N LEU A 102 -3.47 -15.85 15.43
CA LEU A 102 -3.89 -14.90 16.45
C LEU A 102 -3.95 -13.50 15.80
N VAL A 103 -5.15 -13.12 15.34
CA VAL A 103 -5.45 -11.77 14.86
C VAL A 103 -5.43 -10.83 16.06
N PHE A 104 -4.34 -10.07 16.23
CA PHE A 104 -4.32 -8.95 17.17
C PHE A 104 -5.06 -7.76 16.55
N VAL A 105 -6.36 -7.68 16.80
CA VAL A 105 -7.13 -6.45 16.59
C VAL A 105 -6.80 -5.50 17.74
N TYR A 106 -6.01 -4.45 17.49
CA TYR A 106 -5.87 -3.37 18.45
C TYR A 106 -7.16 -2.54 18.46
N PRO A 107 -7.87 -2.40 19.60
CA PRO A 107 -8.94 -1.42 19.68
C PRO A 107 -8.34 0.00 19.64
N ARG A 108 -8.80 0.84 18.70
CA ARG A 108 -8.57 2.29 18.73
C ARG A 108 -8.94 2.79 20.13
N ARG A 109 -7.97 3.34 20.88
CA ARG A 109 -8.29 4.20 22.03
C ARG A 109 -8.98 5.44 21.48
N VAL A 110 -10.29 5.48 21.60
CA VAL A 110 -11.06 6.73 21.52
C VAL A 110 -10.57 7.62 22.66
N GLN A 111 -9.76 8.63 22.34
CA GLN A 111 -9.61 9.77 23.23
C GLN A 111 -10.87 10.63 23.11
N SER A 112 -11.92 10.25 23.84
CA SER A 112 -12.99 11.17 24.21
C SER A 112 -12.61 11.83 25.53
N ARG A 113 -12.33 13.13 25.49
CA ARG A 113 -12.67 14.11 26.55
C ARG A 113 -12.73 15.48 25.86
N PHE A 114 -13.93 15.94 25.52
CA PHE A 114 -14.80 16.79 26.33
C PHE A 114 -14.27 18.22 26.51
N GLN A 115 -15.12 19.16 26.11
CA GLN A 115 -14.97 20.61 26.20
C GLN A 115 -14.58 21.10 27.60
N GLN A 116 -13.86 22.22 27.65
CA GLN A 116 -14.37 23.53 28.07
C GLN A 116 -13.50 24.64 27.47
#